data_AF-A0A940DQS8-F1
#
_entry.id   AF-A0A940DQS8-F1
#
_cell.length_a   1.000
_cell.length_b   1.000
_cell.length_c   1.000
_cell.angle_alpha   90.00
_cell.angle_beta   90.00
_cell.angle_gamma   90.00
#
_symmetry.space_group_name_H-M   'P 1'
#
loop_
_entity.id
_entity.type
_entity.pdbx_description
1 polymer ?
#
loop_
_entity_poly.entity_id
_entity_poly.type
_entity_poly.pdbx_seq_one_letter_code
_entity_poly.pdbx_strand_id
1 'polypeptide(L)'
;MGDRNSGNHRFPPFTTGGKIMSCKLHFATLHKVEFASTEGFKYKTYEFHRLLDALEVGYSGEAFDEDFECPADEWVRGLRTLQSGDFSEDVRKALDGFGTESLDDVIYAMSIIADRSDTSDGFIHLAFF
;
A
#
# COMPACT_ATOMS: atom_id res chain seq x y z
N MET A 1 34.02 -12.72 -59.32
CA MET A 1 34.88 -11.93 -58.43
C MET A 1 33.94 -11.25 -57.44
N GLY A 2 33.69 -11.79 -56.24
CA GLY A 2 34.63 -11.92 -55.11
C GLY A 2 34.86 -10.51 -54.54
N ASP A 3 34.57 -10.12 -53.29
CA ASP A 3 34.46 -10.85 -52.02
C ASP A 3 33.62 -10.06 -50.98
N ARG A 4 33.35 -10.72 -49.86
CA ARG A 4 32.57 -10.30 -48.67
C ARG A 4 33.30 -9.23 -47.81
N ASN A 5 32.51 -8.50 -47.02
CA ASN A 5 32.56 -8.46 -45.53
C ASN A 5 32.67 -7.07 -44.85
N SER A 6 31.68 -6.80 -43.99
CA SER A 6 31.69 -6.12 -42.67
C SER A 6 32.39 -4.78 -42.46
N GLY A 7 31.63 -3.78 -41.97
CA GLY A 7 32.20 -2.49 -41.55
C GLY A 7 31.25 -1.55 -40.83
N ASN A 8 30.53 -2.06 -39.82
CA ASN A 8 30.18 -1.39 -38.55
C ASN A 8 30.13 0.16 -38.54
N HIS A 9 28.92 0.74 -38.56
CA HIS A 9 28.72 2.14 -38.16
C HIS A 9 29.09 2.30 -36.68
N ARG A 10 30.28 2.85 -36.43
CA ARG A 10 30.77 3.22 -35.10
C ARG A 10 29.97 4.42 -34.57
N PHE A 11 29.01 4.15 -33.71
CA PHE A 11 28.63 5.08 -32.65
C PHE A 11 29.79 5.20 -31.64
N PRO A 12 30.00 6.37 -31.00
CA PRO A 12 31.00 6.50 -29.96
C PRO A 12 30.71 5.54 -28.80
N PRO A 13 31.74 5.06 -28.08
CA PRO A 13 31.57 4.10 -27.01
C PRO A 13 30.80 4.76 -25.87
N PHE A 14 29.58 4.30 -25.64
CA PHE A 14 28.95 4.48 -24.33
C PHE A 14 29.83 3.73 -23.33
N THR A 15 30.49 4.51 -22.49
CA THR A 15 31.18 4.04 -21.30
C THR A 15 30.18 3.25 -20.46
N THR A 16 30.28 1.92 -20.53
CA THR A 16 29.64 1.01 -19.57
C THR A 16 30.33 1.20 -18.23
N GLY A 17 29.76 2.07 -17.42
CA GLY A 17 30.15 2.30 -16.04
C GLY A 17 28.91 2.59 -15.22
N GLY A 18 28.33 1.55 -14.63
CA GLY A 18 27.49 1.67 -13.44
C GLY A 18 26.07 2.20 -13.65
N LYS A 19 25.12 1.27 -13.61
CA LYS A 19 23.78 1.42 -13.01
C LYS A 19 22.89 2.51 -13.63
N ILE A 20 22.05 2.07 -14.55
CA ILE A 20 20.76 2.71 -14.82
C ILE A 20 19.96 2.65 -13.52
N MET A 21 20.02 3.73 -12.75
CA MET A 21 18.99 4.08 -11.79
C MET A 21 18.79 5.58 -11.94
N SER A 22 18.12 5.94 -13.03
CA SER A 22 17.19 7.06 -12.97
C SER A 22 16.14 6.66 -11.93
N CYS A 23 16.49 6.76 -10.65
CA CYS A 23 15.55 6.85 -9.56
C CYS A 23 14.84 8.16 -9.81
N LYS A 24 13.79 8.10 -10.63
CA LYS A 24 12.77 9.12 -10.64
C LYS A 24 12.28 9.19 -9.21
N LEU A 25 12.84 10.17 -8.50
CA LEU A 25 12.41 10.73 -7.24
C LEU A 25 11.02 11.37 -7.47
N HIS A 26 10.09 10.57 -7.97
CA HIS A 26 8.72 10.91 -8.34
C HIS A 26 7.86 9.94 -7.57
N PHE A 27 7.69 10.20 -6.28
CA PHE A 27 6.41 10.10 -5.58
C PHE A 27 6.59 10.78 -4.20
N ALA A 28 7.29 11.92 -4.20
CA ALA A 28 7.12 12.96 -3.19
C ALA A 28 5.98 13.87 -3.67
N THR A 29 4.78 13.32 -3.70
CA THR A 29 3.52 14.05 -3.61
C THR A 29 2.74 13.32 -2.51
N LEU A 30 3.33 13.15 -1.33
CA LEU A 30 3.24 14.15 -0.25
C LEU A 30 1.80 14.64 -0.02
N HIS A 31 0.82 13.75 -0.14
CA HIS A 31 -0.14 13.60 0.94
C HIS A 31 0.45 12.57 1.89
N LYS A 32 1.42 13.04 2.71
CA LYS A 32 1.68 12.39 3.99
C LYS A 32 0.32 12.28 4.68
N VAL A 33 -0.31 11.12 4.64
CA VAL A 33 -1.24 10.76 5.71
C VAL A 33 -0.31 10.50 6.90
N GLU A 34 0.18 11.60 7.50
CA GLU A 34 0.89 11.58 8.76
C GLU A 34 -0.11 11.01 9.79
N PHE A 35 -0.10 9.69 9.99
CA PHE A 35 -0.65 9.04 11.17
C PHE A 35 0.25 9.34 12.40
N ALA A 36 0.66 10.60 12.53
CA ALA A 36 1.34 11.12 13.71
C ALA A 36 0.35 11.54 14.82
N SER A 37 -0.97 11.40 14.63
CA SER A 37 -1.98 12.02 15.50
C SER A 37 -3.01 11.08 16.16
N THR A 38 -3.04 9.78 15.84
CA THR A 38 -3.73 8.80 16.68
C THR A 38 -2.66 7.88 17.26
N GLU A 39 -2.12 8.27 18.42
CA GLU A 39 -1.08 7.49 19.11
C GLU A 39 -1.44 6.00 19.29
N GLY A 40 -2.74 5.66 19.26
CA GLY A 40 -3.26 4.30 19.38
C GLY A 40 -2.97 3.34 18.21
N PHE A 41 -2.73 3.84 16.99
CA PHE A 41 -2.54 3.00 15.79
C PHE A 41 -1.10 2.91 15.27
N LYS A 42 -0.16 3.61 15.91
CA LYS A 42 1.27 3.41 15.61
C LYS A 42 1.65 1.97 15.92
N TYR A 43 2.40 1.33 15.01
CA TYR A 43 2.81 -0.08 15.12
C TYR A 43 1.68 -1.11 15.05
N LYS A 44 0.50 -0.74 14.53
CA LYS A 44 -0.65 -1.65 14.35
C LYS A 44 -0.77 -2.24 12.94
N THR A 45 0.34 -2.28 12.20
CA THR A 45 0.42 -2.80 10.83
C THR A 45 -0.08 -4.25 10.75
N TYR A 46 0.35 -5.10 11.68
CA TYR A 46 -0.07 -6.50 11.74
C TYR A 46 -1.58 -6.65 11.96
N GLU A 47 -2.15 -5.83 12.84
CA GLU A 47 -3.59 -5.80 13.10
C GLU A 47 -4.39 -5.34 11.87
N PHE A 48 -3.86 -4.39 11.10
CA PHE A 48 -4.44 -4.00 9.81
C PHE A 48 -4.42 -5.14 8.80
N HIS A 49 -3.28 -5.83 8.63
CA HIS A 49 -3.19 -7.00 7.74
C HIS A 49 -4.22 -8.07 8.11
N ARG A 50 -4.32 -8.41 9.41
CA ARG A 50 -5.32 -9.38 9.89
C ARG A 50 -6.76 -8.94 9.67
N LEU A 51 -7.04 -7.64 9.79
CA LEU A 51 -8.36 -7.09 9.54
C LEU A 51 -8.71 -7.16 8.04
N LEU A 52 -7.75 -6.86 7.17
CA LEU A 52 -7.95 -6.93 5.71
C LEU A 52 -8.17 -8.37 5.26
N ASP A 53 -7.39 -9.32 5.77
CA ASP A 53 -7.62 -10.75 5.56
C ASP A 53 -9.04 -11.17 5.98
N ALA A 54 -9.46 -10.75 7.18
CA ALA A 54 -10.78 -11.09 7.71
C ALA A 54 -11.93 -10.43 6.94
N LEU A 55 -11.69 -9.26 6.35
CA LEU A 55 -12.63 -8.55 5.47
C LEU A 55 -12.57 -9.04 4.01
N GLU A 56 -11.75 -10.04 3.72
CA GLU A 56 -11.49 -10.57 2.37
C GLU A 56 -11.06 -9.46 1.39
N VAL A 57 -10.28 -8.48 1.87
CA VAL A 57 -9.68 -7.42 1.07
C VAL A 57 -8.31 -7.87 0.60
N GLY A 58 -8.09 -7.89 -0.71
CA GLY A 58 -6.78 -8.16 -1.29
C GLY A 58 -5.80 -7.03 -1.00
N TYR A 59 -4.56 -7.36 -0.72
CA TYR A 59 -3.49 -6.39 -0.52
C TYR A 59 -2.13 -6.96 -0.96
N SER A 60 -1.15 -6.08 -1.17
CA SER A 60 0.23 -6.46 -1.50
C SER A 60 1.10 -6.60 -0.25
N GLY A 61 2.22 -7.32 -0.33
CA GLY A 61 3.13 -7.50 0.80
C GLY A 61 2.77 -8.65 1.75
N GLU A 62 3.63 -8.88 2.73
CA GLU A 62 3.50 -9.91 3.76
C GLU A 62 2.97 -9.34 5.08
N ALA A 63 2.58 -10.20 6.02
CA ALA A 63 1.86 -9.86 7.27
C ALA A 63 2.58 -8.87 8.22
N PHE A 64 3.77 -8.40 7.89
CA PHE A 64 4.54 -7.42 8.67
C PHE A 64 5.11 -6.29 7.82
N ASP A 65 4.80 -6.25 6.53
CA ASP A 65 5.28 -5.19 5.66
C ASP A 65 4.64 -3.87 6.10
N GLU A 66 5.51 -2.93 6.46
CA GLU A 66 5.16 -1.59 6.92
C GLU A 66 4.52 -0.75 5.81
N ASP A 67 4.83 -1.10 4.55
CA ASP A 67 4.31 -0.48 3.34
C ASP A 67 3.56 -1.51 2.50
N PHE A 68 2.30 -1.22 2.14
CA PHE A 68 1.49 -2.09 1.29
C PHE A 68 0.39 -1.33 0.54
N GLU A 69 -0.20 -2.00 -0.45
CA GLU A 69 -1.23 -1.43 -1.33
C GLU A 69 -2.51 -2.27 -1.27
N CYS A 70 -3.66 -1.62 -1.25
CA CYS A 70 -4.98 -2.27 -1.34
C CYS A 70 -5.78 -1.71 -2.52
N PRO A 71 -6.57 -2.48 -3.26
CA PRO A 71 -7.55 -1.94 -4.20
C PRO A 71 -8.55 -1.02 -3.45
N ALA A 72 -8.76 0.18 -3.98
CA ALA A 72 -9.58 1.19 -3.31
C ALA A 72 -11.05 0.77 -3.16
N ASP A 73 -11.58 0.05 -4.13
CA ASP A 73 -12.95 -0.47 -4.11
C ASP A 73 -13.15 -1.57 -3.06
N GLU A 74 -12.16 -2.47 -2.93
CA GLU A 74 -12.18 -3.51 -1.90
C GLU A 74 -12.02 -2.92 -0.49
N TRP A 75 -11.16 -1.92 -0.32
CA TRP A 75 -11.06 -1.17 0.94
C TRP A 75 -12.40 -0.54 1.33
N VAL A 76 -13.05 0.17 0.41
CA VAL A 76 -14.36 0.79 0.64
C VAL A 76 -15.42 -0.27 0.95
N ARG A 77 -15.36 -1.45 0.32
CA ARG A 77 -16.22 -2.58 0.65
C ARG A 77 -15.99 -3.06 2.08
N GLY A 78 -14.73 -3.27 2.47
CA GLY A 78 -14.37 -3.65 3.85
C GLY A 78 -14.85 -2.63 4.89
N LEU A 79 -14.67 -1.34 4.61
CA LEU A 79 -15.18 -0.26 5.46
C LEU A 79 -16.70 -0.29 5.61
N ARG A 80 -17.44 -0.55 4.52
CA ARG A 80 -18.90 -0.70 4.58
C ARG A 80 -19.33 -1.91 5.40
N THR A 81 -18.59 -3.01 5.33
CA THR A 81 -18.82 -4.19 6.19
C THR A 81 -18.68 -3.79 7.65
N LEU A 82 -17.61 -3.07 8.03
CA LEU A 82 -17.42 -2.58 9.40
C LEU A 82 -18.57 -1.65 9.85
N GLN A 83 -19.00 -0.73 9.00
CA GLN A 83 -20.10 0.18 9.29
C GLN A 83 -21.47 -0.51 9.41
N SER A 84 -21.64 -1.67 8.79
CA SER A 84 -22.91 -2.42 8.85
C SER A 84 -23.16 -3.06 10.23
N GLY A 85 -22.10 -3.31 11.00
CA GLY A 85 -22.18 -4.01 12.29
C GLY A 85 -22.36 -5.53 12.18
N ASP A 86 -22.51 -6.09 10.97
CA ASP A 86 -22.66 -7.53 10.75
C ASP A 86 -21.31 -8.19 10.46
N PHE A 87 -20.67 -8.68 11.52
CA PHE A 87 -19.32 -9.23 11.47
C PHE A 87 -19.31 -10.75 11.51
N SER A 88 -18.45 -11.36 10.71
CA SER A 88 -18.03 -12.75 10.91
C SER A 88 -17.26 -12.87 12.24
N GLU A 89 -17.06 -14.11 12.70
CA GLU A 89 -16.24 -14.37 13.89
C GLU A 89 -14.78 -13.93 13.68
N ASP A 90 -14.27 -14.07 12.45
CA ASP A 90 -12.90 -13.69 12.12
C ASP A 90 -12.69 -12.18 12.13
N VAL A 91 -13.67 -11.41 11.62
CA VAL A 91 -13.65 -9.93 11.72
C VAL A 91 -13.66 -9.50 13.19
N ARG A 92 -14.49 -10.13 14.05
CA ARG A 92 -14.48 -9.83 15.49
C ARG A 92 -13.11 -10.11 16.13
N LYS A 93 -12.50 -11.26 15.83
CA LYS A 93 -11.15 -11.61 16.33
C LYS A 93 -10.06 -10.66 15.83
N ALA A 94 -10.18 -10.17 14.59
CA ALA A 94 -9.25 -9.19 14.05
C ALA A 94 -9.39 -7.84 14.77
N LEU A 95 -10.63 -7.39 15.00
CA LEU A 95 -10.94 -6.18 15.77
C LEU A 95 -10.46 -6.28 17.22
N ASP A 96 -10.64 -7.41 17.89
CA ASP A 96 -10.10 -7.66 19.24
C ASP A 96 -8.57 -7.51 19.30
N GLY A 97 -7.86 -7.75 18.19
CA GLY A 97 -6.41 -7.56 18.07
C GLY A 97 -5.95 -6.11 18.24
N PHE A 98 -6.83 -5.14 17.95
CA PHE A 98 -6.52 -3.72 18.15
C PHE A 98 -6.48 -3.32 19.63
N GLY A 99 -6.98 -4.17 20.53
CA GLY A 99 -6.83 -4.01 21.98
C GLY A 99 -7.69 -2.89 22.55
N THR A 100 -7.10 -1.71 22.75
CA THR A 100 -7.79 -0.56 23.39
C THR A 100 -8.61 0.28 22.43
N GLU A 101 -8.37 0.15 21.13
CA GLU A 101 -9.09 0.91 20.11
C GLU A 101 -10.52 0.37 19.95
N SER A 102 -11.49 1.28 19.90
CA SER A 102 -12.87 0.90 19.63
C SER A 102 -13.10 0.61 18.15
N LEU A 103 -14.20 -0.08 17.83
CA LEU A 103 -14.64 -0.25 16.44
C LEU A 103 -14.80 1.12 15.74
N ASP A 104 -15.33 2.12 16.43
CA ASP A 104 -15.52 3.45 15.87
C ASP A 104 -14.18 4.12 15.54
N ASP A 105 -13.14 3.90 16.35
CA ASP A 105 -11.78 4.39 16.09
C ASP A 105 -11.18 3.71 14.85
N VAL A 106 -11.38 2.39 14.69
CA VAL A 106 -10.94 1.64 13.52
C VAL A 106 -11.66 2.10 12.25
N ILE A 107 -12.99 2.25 12.31
CA ILE A 107 -13.80 2.78 11.19
C ILE A 107 -13.36 4.18 10.83
N TYR A 108 -13.12 5.04 11.83
CA TYR A 108 -12.64 6.40 11.61
C TYR A 108 -11.28 6.40 10.92
N ALA A 109 -10.32 5.60 11.41
CA ALA A 109 -9.01 5.47 10.78
C ALA A 109 -9.12 5.01 9.32
N MET A 110 -9.90 3.96 9.05
CA MET A 110 -10.10 3.45 7.70
C MET A 110 -10.80 4.43 6.75
N SER A 111 -11.75 5.22 7.28
CA SER A 111 -12.44 6.27 6.52
C SER A 111 -11.49 7.41 6.15
N ILE A 112 -10.64 7.82 7.08
CA ILE A 112 -9.65 8.88 6.86
C ILE A 112 -8.60 8.46 5.83
N ILE A 113 -8.19 7.19 5.84
CA ILE A 113 -7.31 6.63 4.81
C ILE A 113 -7.98 6.73 3.44
N ALA A 114 -9.20 6.21 3.30
CA ALA A 114 -9.93 6.25 2.03
C ALA A 114 -10.15 7.68 1.51
N ASP A 115 -10.42 8.65 2.39
CA ASP A 115 -10.64 10.06 2.02
C ASP A 115 -9.36 10.78 1.62
N ARG A 116 -8.22 10.46 2.26
CA ARG A 116 -6.95 11.16 2.05
C ARG A 116 -6.04 10.48 1.04
N SER A 117 -6.31 9.24 0.67
CA SER A 117 -5.56 8.53 -0.37
C SER A 117 -5.91 9.07 -1.75
N ASP A 118 -4.87 9.34 -2.55
CA ASP A 118 -5.04 9.56 -3.99
C ASP A 118 -5.32 8.20 -4.63
N THR A 119 -6.58 7.94 -4.96
CA THR A 119 -7.06 6.68 -5.55
C THR A 119 -7.13 6.75 -7.09
N SER A 120 -6.49 7.74 -7.71
CA SER A 120 -6.55 7.92 -9.18
C SER A 120 -5.95 6.74 -9.97
N ASP A 121 -5.10 5.94 -9.35
CA ASP A 121 -4.54 4.68 -9.88
C ASP A 121 -5.36 3.44 -9.50
N GLY A 122 -6.41 3.60 -8.70
CA GLY A 122 -7.29 2.52 -8.21
C GLY A 122 -6.83 1.87 -6.91
N PHE A 123 -5.75 2.34 -6.29
CA PHE A 123 -5.18 1.75 -5.09
C PHE A 123 -5.11 2.74 -3.91
N ILE A 124 -5.08 2.18 -2.71
CA ILE A 124 -4.78 2.87 -1.46
C ILE A 124 -3.41 2.39 -1.00
N HIS A 125 -2.48 3.33 -0.96
CA HIS A 125 -1.11 3.10 -0.49
C HIS A 125 -1.04 3.38 1.01
N LEU A 126 -0.64 2.38 1.79
CA LEU A 126 -0.49 2.44 3.25
C LEU A 126 0.99 2.36 3.63
N ALA A 127 1.40 3.19 4.59
CA ALA A 127 2.76 3.23 5.12
C ALA A 127 2.70 3.53 6.63
N PHE A 128 3.20 2.62 7.46
CA PHE A 128 3.21 2.73 8.93
C PHE A 128 4.65 2.98 9.43
N PHE A 129 4.89 4.04 10.22
CA PHE A 129 6.21 4.43 10.73
C PHE A 129 6.18 4.98 12.17
#